data_AF-A0A933W4V3-F1
#
_entry.id   AF-A0A933W4V3-F1
#
_cell.length_a   1.000
_cell.length_b   1.000
_cell.length_c   1.000
_cell.angle_alpha   90.00
_cell.angle_beta   90.00
_cell.angle_gamma   90.00
#
_symmetry.space_group_name_H-M   'P 1'
#
loop_
_entity.id
_entity.type
_entity.pdbx_description
1 polymer ?
#
loop_
_entity_poly.entity_id
_entity_poly.type
_entity_poly.pdbx_seq_one_letter_code
_entity_poly.pdbx_strand_id
1 'polypeptide(L)'
;MSDVWKSVSYLVRCDEEAQRMTKRLRSWMKAINRAFMSVAEGMPHLQREVDEGRREIRAIHGRIADDTTYKGAKSSRRQVVRTFLQLIEEHRRNEAELAEFTRFFEVVHEVQTALGSLADLMEDVECFSVNAIVQAHNAGDRGRGFSQVSREVVSLTKRASVEFDQVRTLARRIENNLQDLEAEVAVSREHFDASPIQTERDLLAMFSTLDAKRDEVVRQVKQLIGGIDESSNGIVKLLLGLQFEDRCSQISSHLTTSLHAFHEQINHLTRQDTNLIVASNDTASVMDTVWLGLAVFEMVNGLVESLEDELTHTRADITDALEGFAQNLTHQAEDAIDLHGLADAIHGVQEQLGGVVLFMRKMVAAKGDIVNRSQDLAGQIRDLRDGLEGVRRTAKRFGVMASIIKVELASAGLSEEFGDALSADRVENLYRDMASAVGSVLISLDSAVKQVQRRSATFRRALVWEEDTLREAEAHTRALGKELEELLVRGLGQGEATFRATLQTLHREAAQLRIDMASSVEMIHQSTEIKTDARSRATGLAECQNELLKISGRRHWKVRGGKAEELLAACTVQSQRELVSSTLGAGGVEKGGQGGELTLF
;
A
#
# COMPACT_ATOMS: atom_id res chain seq x y z
N MET A 1 11.07 87.31 -36.84
CA MET A 1 11.70 87.30 -35.49
C MET A 1 10.85 86.57 -34.44
N SER A 2 9.51 86.75 -34.40
CA SER A 2 8.64 86.05 -33.43
C SER A 2 8.66 84.51 -33.56
N ASP A 3 8.66 83.98 -34.78
CA ASP A 3 8.41 82.54 -35.00
C ASP A 3 9.64 81.63 -34.80
N VAL A 4 10.86 82.09 -35.10
CA VAL A 4 12.11 81.36 -34.77
C VAL A 4 12.25 81.20 -33.25
N TRP A 5 11.90 82.25 -32.49
CA TRP A 5 11.92 82.21 -31.03
C TRP A 5 10.88 81.23 -30.47
N LYS A 6 9.69 81.12 -31.09
CA LYS A 6 8.70 80.09 -30.73
C LYS A 6 9.23 78.68 -30.96
N SER A 7 9.91 78.42 -32.09
CA SER A 7 10.52 77.10 -32.36
C SER A 7 11.62 76.75 -31.36
N VAL A 8 12.46 77.70 -30.98
CA VAL A 8 13.50 77.50 -29.94
C VAL A 8 12.85 77.24 -28.57
N SER A 9 11.81 78.00 -28.20
CA SER A 9 11.06 77.78 -26.95
C SER A 9 10.40 76.39 -26.93
N TYR A 10 9.87 75.93 -28.06
CA TYR A 10 9.30 74.60 -28.19
C TYR A 10 10.37 73.49 -28.13
N LEU A 11 11.54 73.70 -28.73
CA LEU A 11 12.70 72.80 -28.60
C LEU A 11 13.12 72.62 -27.13
N VAL A 12 13.22 73.70 -26.35
CA VAL A 12 13.56 73.60 -24.91
C VAL A 12 12.51 72.77 -24.15
N ARG A 13 11.21 72.93 -24.46
CA ARG A 13 10.17 72.08 -23.87
C ARG A 13 10.29 70.61 -24.31
N CYS A 14 10.71 70.36 -25.55
CA CYS A 14 10.99 69.01 -26.03
C CYS A 14 12.19 68.41 -25.31
N ASP A 15 13.22 69.19 -25.00
CA ASP A 15 14.38 68.75 -24.22
C ASP A 15 13.98 68.31 -22.80
N GLU A 16 13.20 69.15 -22.10
CA GLU A 16 12.67 68.81 -20.78
C GLU A 16 11.88 67.50 -20.82
N GLU A 17 11.08 67.29 -21.87
CA GLU A 17 10.33 66.05 -22.05
C GLU A 17 11.25 64.86 -22.37
N ALA A 18 12.26 65.04 -23.22
CA ALA A 18 13.25 64.01 -23.54
C ALA A 18 14.00 63.55 -22.28
N GLN A 19 14.35 64.48 -21.38
CA GLN A 19 14.93 64.14 -20.08
C GLN A 19 13.95 63.40 -19.16
N ARG A 20 12.67 63.78 -19.13
CA ARG A 20 11.62 63.07 -18.36
C ARG A 20 11.41 61.66 -18.90
N MET A 21 11.32 61.49 -20.22
CA MET A 21 11.24 60.19 -20.89
C MET A 21 12.45 59.33 -20.56
N THR A 22 13.66 59.89 -20.60
CA THR A 22 14.88 59.15 -20.23
C THR A 22 14.83 58.62 -18.79
N LYS A 23 14.32 59.42 -17.84
CA LYS A 23 14.13 58.98 -16.45
C LYS A 23 13.06 57.89 -16.33
N ARG A 24 11.93 58.04 -17.04
CA ARG A 24 10.83 57.06 -17.08
C ARG A 24 11.29 55.74 -17.70
N LEU A 25 11.97 55.77 -18.85
CA LEU A 25 12.56 54.61 -19.52
C LEU A 25 13.55 53.87 -18.61
N ARG A 26 14.39 54.58 -17.85
CA ARG A 26 15.28 53.95 -16.86
C ARG A 26 14.54 53.28 -15.70
N SER A 27 13.50 53.93 -15.18
CA SER A 27 12.66 53.33 -14.13
C SER A 27 11.92 52.10 -14.63
N TRP A 28 11.38 52.20 -15.84
CA TRP A 28 10.70 51.14 -16.57
C TRP A 28 11.63 49.95 -16.85
N MET A 29 12.83 50.17 -17.40
CA MET A 29 13.84 49.10 -17.52
C MET A 29 14.11 48.38 -16.20
N LYS A 30 14.30 49.14 -15.11
CA LYS A 30 14.61 48.54 -13.81
C LYS A 30 13.50 47.64 -13.30
N ALA A 31 12.23 47.99 -13.53
CA ALA A 31 11.11 47.18 -13.08
C ALA A 31 10.88 45.96 -13.98
N ILE A 32 11.11 46.05 -15.31
CA ILE A 32 11.07 44.91 -16.22
C ILE A 32 12.15 43.93 -15.78
N ASN A 33 13.37 44.43 -15.59
CA ASN A 33 14.48 43.58 -15.21
C ASN A 33 14.24 42.88 -13.86
N ARG A 34 13.58 43.53 -12.89
CA ARG A 34 13.19 42.86 -11.63
C ARG A 34 12.22 41.70 -11.84
N ALA A 35 11.18 41.87 -12.65
CA ALA A 35 10.20 40.80 -12.90
C ALA A 35 10.85 39.60 -13.61
N PHE A 36 11.66 39.86 -14.63
CA PHE A 36 12.37 38.81 -15.37
C PHE A 36 13.48 38.15 -14.55
N MET A 37 14.23 38.91 -13.76
CA MET A 37 15.23 38.35 -12.84
C MET A 37 14.58 37.49 -11.76
N SER A 38 13.42 37.86 -11.22
CA SER A 38 12.70 37.00 -10.26
C SER A 38 12.38 35.63 -10.87
N VAL A 39 11.91 35.63 -12.13
CA VAL A 39 11.70 34.39 -12.89
C VAL A 39 13.03 33.66 -13.10
N ALA A 40 14.05 34.32 -13.63
CA ALA A 40 15.37 33.72 -13.87
C ALA A 40 15.98 33.08 -12.62
N GLU A 41 15.87 33.74 -11.47
CA GLU A 41 16.34 33.26 -10.17
C GLU A 41 15.47 32.11 -9.63
N GLY A 42 14.17 32.10 -9.91
CA GLY A 42 13.24 31.02 -9.53
C GLY A 42 13.45 29.72 -10.32
N MET A 43 13.96 29.79 -11.56
CA MET A 43 14.13 28.61 -12.43
C MET A 43 15.03 27.52 -11.84
N PRO A 44 16.23 27.83 -11.33
CA PRO A 44 17.06 26.84 -10.63
C PRO A 44 16.38 26.19 -9.44
N HIS A 45 15.48 26.90 -8.75
CA HIS A 45 14.71 26.35 -7.64
C HIS A 45 13.64 25.38 -8.14
N LEU A 46 12.82 25.78 -9.11
CA LEU A 46 11.85 24.90 -9.76
C LEU A 46 12.51 23.64 -10.33
N GLN A 47 13.66 23.78 -11.01
CA GLN A 47 14.40 22.65 -11.58
C GLN A 47 14.85 21.68 -10.47
N ARG A 48 15.38 22.20 -9.37
CA ARG A 48 15.85 21.40 -8.23
C ARG A 48 14.72 20.64 -7.56
N GLU A 49 13.58 21.30 -7.35
CA GLU A 49 12.39 20.70 -6.74
C GLU A 49 11.73 19.67 -7.68
N VAL A 50 11.69 19.92 -8.99
CA VAL A 50 11.27 18.91 -9.98
C VAL A 50 12.19 17.71 -9.95
N ASP A 51 13.52 17.91 -9.87
CA ASP A 51 14.47 16.80 -9.76
C ASP A 51 14.35 16.04 -8.43
N GLU A 52 13.98 16.71 -7.33
CA GLU A 52 13.66 16.06 -6.06
C GLU A 52 12.38 15.22 -6.18
N GLY A 53 11.28 15.79 -6.67
CA GLY A 53 10.04 15.05 -6.89
C GLY A 53 10.23 13.86 -7.83
N ARG A 54 11.09 14.03 -8.85
CA ARG A 54 11.50 12.96 -9.77
C ARG A 54 12.36 11.89 -9.10
N ARG A 55 13.22 12.23 -8.13
CA ARG A 55 13.95 11.25 -7.30
C ARG A 55 12.99 10.48 -6.40
N GLU A 56 12.08 11.17 -5.73
CA GLU A 56 11.10 10.60 -4.79
C GLU A 56 10.17 9.61 -5.48
N ILE A 57 9.53 10.01 -6.59
CA ILE A 57 8.62 9.14 -7.32
C ILE A 57 9.33 7.92 -7.93
N ARG A 58 10.61 8.07 -8.33
CA ARG A 58 11.43 6.93 -8.79
C ARG A 58 11.89 6.03 -7.66
N ALA A 59 12.13 6.57 -6.47
CA ALA A 59 12.40 5.77 -5.28
C ALA A 59 11.15 4.94 -4.89
N ILE A 60 9.97 5.55 -4.96
CA ILE A 60 8.69 4.85 -4.79
C ILE A 60 8.52 3.76 -5.84
N HIS A 61 8.68 4.09 -7.13
CA HIS A 61 8.64 3.10 -8.22
C HIS A 61 9.64 1.98 -7.97
N GLY A 62 10.87 2.32 -7.57
CA GLY A 62 11.90 1.38 -7.17
C GLY A 62 11.39 0.43 -6.09
N ARG A 63 10.79 0.90 -5.01
CA ARG A 63 10.35 0.03 -3.91
C ARG A 63 9.15 -0.87 -4.26
N ILE A 64 8.24 -0.42 -5.11
CA ILE A 64 7.06 -1.22 -5.51
C ILE A 64 7.39 -2.17 -6.67
N ALA A 65 8.18 -1.69 -7.63
CA ALA A 65 8.56 -2.42 -8.82
C ALA A 65 9.78 -3.32 -8.59
N ASP A 66 10.67 -2.98 -7.64
CA ASP A 66 11.79 -3.83 -7.23
C ASP A 66 11.24 -5.12 -6.65
N ASP A 67 11.38 -6.12 -7.50
CA ASP A 67 10.91 -7.46 -7.32
C ASP A 67 11.61 -8.11 -6.12
N THR A 68 12.70 -7.58 -5.55
CA THR A 68 13.40 -8.23 -4.41
C THR A 68 12.60 -8.24 -3.10
N THR A 69 12.09 -7.10 -2.64
CA THR A 69 11.27 -7.04 -1.41
C THR A 69 9.93 -7.75 -1.61
N TYR A 70 9.32 -7.58 -2.78
CA TYR A 70 8.09 -8.28 -3.13
C TYR A 70 8.28 -9.78 -3.41
N LYS A 71 9.47 -10.21 -3.88
CA LYS A 71 9.88 -11.63 -3.99
C LYS A 71 9.98 -12.28 -2.63
N GLY A 72 10.53 -11.57 -1.63
CA GLY A 72 10.54 -12.01 -0.24
C GLY A 72 9.13 -12.36 0.22
N ALA A 73 8.21 -11.40 0.07
CA ALA A 73 6.79 -11.62 0.34
C ALA A 73 6.22 -12.78 -0.51
N LYS A 74 6.57 -12.91 -1.79
CA LYS A 74 6.11 -14.02 -2.66
C LYS A 74 6.60 -15.40 -2.19
N SER A 75 7.84 -15.52 -1.71
CA SER A 75 8.32 -16.75 -1.07
C SER A 75 7.58 -17.03 0.23
N SER A 76 7.41 -16.02 1.08
CA SER A 76 6.65 -16.11 2.33
C SER A 76 5.20 -16.54 2.07
N ARG A 77 4.53 -15.96 1.07
CA ARG A 77 3.18 -16.35 0.59
C ARG A 77 3.11 -17.84 0.25
N ARG A 78 4.05 -18.33 -0.57
CA ARG A 78 4.11 -19.75 -0.96
C ARG A 78 4.36 -20.66 0.25
N GLN A 79 5.16 -20.21 1.20
CA GLN A 79 5.44 -20.97 2.42
C GLN A 79 4.19 -21.06 3.30
N VAL A 80 3.49 -19.95 3.51
CA VAL A 80 2.21 -19.89 4.24
C VAL A 80 1.20 -20.86 3.62
N VAL A 81 0.97 -20.80 2.30
CA VAL A 81 0.04 -21.70 1.60
C VAL A 81 0.47 -23.16 1.77
N ARG A 82 1.74 -23.47 1.56
CA ARG A 82 2.26 -24.83 1.68
C ARG A 82 2.06 -25.40 3.09
N THR A 83 2.41 -24.64 4.12
CA THR A 83 2.30 -25.10 5.52
C THR A 83 0.84 -25.32 5.91
N PHE A 84 -0.08 -24.45 5.50
CA PHE A 84 -1.51 -24.68 5.73
C PHE A 84 -2.04 -25.92 5.02
N LEU A 85 -1.68 -26.14 3.76
CA LEU A 85 -2.12 -27.34 3.03
C LEU A 85 -1.54 -28.62 3.62
N GLN A 86 -0.30 -28.59 4.09
CA GLN A 86 0.30 -29.71 4.82
C GLN A 86 -0.49 -30.03 6.09
N LEU A 87 -0.88 -28.99 6.84
CA LEU A 87 -1.66 -29.14 8.08
C LEU A 87 -3.04 -29.75 7.82
N ILE A 88 -3.77 -29.28 6.79
CA ILE A 88 -5.10 -29.82 6.44
C ILE A 88 -4.99 -31.28 5.99
N GLU A 89 -4.05 -31.59 5.10
CA GLU A 89 -3.95 -32.94 4.54
C GLU A 89 -3.54 -33.98 5.61
N GLU A 90 -2.63 -33.62 6.51
CA GLU A 90 -2.30 -34.48 7.65
C GLU A 90 -3.48 -34.63 8.61
N HIS A 91 -4.22 -33.55 8.91
CA HIS A 91 -5.42 -33.62 9.73
C HIS A 91 -6.44 -34.62 9.16
N ARG A 92 -6.72 -34.52 7.85
CA ARG A 92 -7.64 -35.43 7.14
C ARG A 92 -7.19 -36.88 7.17
N ARG A 93 -5.89 -37.15 6.99
CA ARG A 93 -5.33 -38.51 7.10
C ARG A 93 -5.57 -39.10 8.50
N ASN A 94 -5.35 -38.28 9.52
CA ASN A 94 -5.50 -38.70 10.91
C ASN A 94 -6.97 -38.90 11.31
N GLU A 95 -7.89 -38.11 10.76
CA GLU A 95 -9.33 -38.34 10.97
C GLU A 95 -9.80 -39.66 10.36
N ALA A 96 -9.22 -40.13 9.24
CA ALA A 96 -9.56 -41.45 8.70
C ALA A 96 -9.19 -42.57 9.68
N GLU A 97 -8.10 -42.44 10.43
CA GLU A 97 -7.68 -43.40 11.46
C GLU A 97 -8.64 -43.44 12.67
N LEU A 98 -9.34 -42.33 12.95
CA LEU A 98 -10.31 -42.21 14.04
C LEU A 98 -11.61 -43.02 13.79
N ALA A 99 -12.07 -43.14 12.55
CA ALA A 99 -13.25 -43.98 12.23
C ALA A 99 -13.04 -45.45 12.59
N GLU A 100 -11.80 -45.92 12.68
CA GLU A 100 -11.53 -47.28 13.08
C GLU A 100 -11.66 -47.51 14.60
N PHE A 101 -11.83 -46.46 15.43
CA PHE A 101 -12.26 -46.62 16.83
C PHE A 101 -13.67 -47.18 16.95
N THR A 102 -14.51 -47.08 15.91
CA THR A 102 -15.86 -47.64 15.93
C THR A 102 -15.88 -49.16 16.13
N ARG A 103 -14.81 -49.89 15.75
CA ARG A 103 -14.66 -51.33 16.06
C ARG A 103 -14.55 -51.63 17.56
N PHE A 104 -14.24 -50.63 18.38
CA PHE A 104 -14.18 -50.80 19.84
C PHE A 104 -15.60 -50.93 20.46
N PHE A 105 -16.64 -50.40 19.80
CA PHE A 105 -18.02 -50.58 20.25
C PHE A 105 -18.40 -52.06 20.29
N GLU A 106 -17.97 -52.83 19.28
CA GLU A 106 -18.25 -54.26 19.18
C GLU A 106 -17.69 -55.02 20.38
N VAL A 107 -16.44 -54.73 20.78
CA VAL A 107 -15.80 -55.39 21.93
C VAL A 107 -16.48 -55.02 23.25
N VAL A 108 -16.87 -53.77 23.45
CA VAL A 108 -17.58 -53.35 24.67
C VAL A 108 -18.95 -53.99 24.75
N HIS A 109 -19.65 -54.09 23.62
CA HIS A 109 -20.93 -54.77 23.54
C HIS A 109 -20.82 -56.27 23.86
N GLU A 110 -19.83 -56.96 23.29
CA GLU A 110 -19.52 -58.36 23.63
C GLU A 110 -19.25 -58.55 25.13
N VAL A 111 -18.52 -57.62 25.76
CA VAL A 111 -18.26 -57.65 27.20
C VAL A 111 -19.56 -57.51 27.99
N GLN A 112 -20.46 -56.61 27.61
CA GLN A 112 -21.75 -56.44 28.27
C GLN A 112 -22.64 -57.68 28.15
N THR A 113 -22.70 -58.30 26.97
CA THR A 113 -23.44 -59.54 26.74
C THR A 113 -22.89 -60.65 27.64
N ALA A 114 -21.57 -60.83 27.66
CA ALA A 114 -20.92 -61.84 28.48
C ALA A 114 -21.11 -61.60 29.98
N LEU A 115 -21.09 -60.34 30.43
CA LEU A 115 -21.41 -59.97 31.82
C LEU A 115 -22.88 -60.28 32.17
N GLY A 116 -23.80 -60.17 31.21
CA GLY A 116 -25.19 -60.59 31.37
C GLY A 116 -25.31 -62.09 31.61
N SER A 117 -24.76 -62.91 30.71
CA SER A 117 -24.76 -64.38 30.84
C SER A 117 -24.08 -64.85 32.13
N LEU A 118 -23.08 -64.11 32.58
CA LEU A 118 -22.36 -64.38 33.81
C LEU A 118 -23.16 -64.04 35.06
N ALA A 119 -24.02 -63.01 35.02
CA ALA A 119 -24.95 -62.73 36.10
C ALA A 119 -25.99 -63.85 36.25
N ASP A 120 -26.54 -64.34 35.14
CA ASP A 120 -27.49 -65.47 35.13
C ASP A 120 -26.84 -66.72 35.73
N LEU A 121 -25.59 -66.99 35.35
CA LEU A 121 -24.82 -68.12 35.86
C LEU A 121 -24.53 -68.02 37.36
N MET A 122 -24.34 -66.81 37.88
CA MET A 122 -24.13 -66.56 39.29
C MET A 122 -25.41 -66.75 40.11
N GLU A 123 -26.57 -66.35 39.57
CA GLU A 123 -27.88 -66.61 40.16
C GLU A 123 -28.15 -68.12 40.24
N ASP A 124 -27.81 -68.87 39.18
CA ASP A 124 -27.91 -70.33 39.15
C ASP A 124 -27.03 -70.99 40.24
N VAL A 125 -25.80 -70.49 40.43
CA VAL A 125 -24.89 -70.97 41.48
C VAL A 125 -25.41 -70.62 42.89
N GLU A 126 -26.00 -69.44 43.09
CA GLU A 126 -26.63 -69.06 44.36
C GLU A 126 -27.82 -69.98 44.68
N CYS A 127 -28.71 -70.16 43.71
CA CYS A 127 -29.89 -71.02 43.83
C CYS A 127 -29.49 -72.47 44.12
N PHE A 128 -28.49 -73.00 43.39
CA PHE A 128 -27.90 -74.31 43.66
C PHE A 128 -27.42 -74.41 45.10
N SER A 129 -26.65 -73.43 45.56
CA SER A 129 -26.01 -73.46 46.88
C SER A 129 -27.02 -73.35 48.01
N VAL A 130 -28.10 -72.58 47.83
CA VAL A 130 -29.22 -72.51 48.77
C VAL A 130 -29.96 -73.85 48.84
N ASN A 131 -30.25 -74.47 47.70
CA ASN A 131 -30.90 -75.79 47.65
C ASN A 131 -30.02 -76.88 48.29
N ALA A 132 -28.70 -76.79 48.09
CA ALA A 132 -27.72 -77.65 48.73
C ALA A 132 -27.73 -77.52 50.26
N ILE A 133 -27.84 -76.29 50.81
CA ILE A 133 -27.94 -76.06 52.26
C ILE A 133 -29.21 -76.72 52.84
N VAL A 134 -30.34 -76.60 52.14
CA VAL A 134 -31.62 -77.21 52.57
C VAL A 134 -31.51 -78.73 52.59
N GLN A 135 -30.97 -79.35 51.55
CA GLN A 135 -30.82 -80.80 51.49
C GLN A 135 -29.78 -81.34 52.47
N ALA A 136 -28.70 -80.59 52.68
CA ALA A 136 -27.71 -80.89 53.71
C ALA A 136 -28.33 -80.89 55.12
N HIS A 137 -29.27 -79.99 55.39
CA HIS A 137 -30.04 -79.95 56.64
C HIS A 137 -30.97 -81.17 56.78
N ASN A 138 -31.61 -81.60 55.68
CA ASN A 138 -32.48 -82.79 55.65
C ASN A 138 -31.71 -84.10 55.88
N ALA A 139 -30.46 -84.18 55.40
CA ALA A 139 -29.54 -85.31 55.64
C ALA A 139 -28.96 -85.35 57.07
N GLY A 140 -29.28 -84.38 57.93
CA GLY A 140 -28.90 -84.33 59.33
C GLY A 140 -27.39 -84.35 59.54
N ASP A 141 -26.92 -85.24 60.42
CA ASP A 141 -25.51 -85.32 60.84
C ASP A 141 -24.54 -85.62 59.68
N ARG A 142 -25.00 -86.33 58.63
CA ARG A 142 -24.22 -86.66 57.43
C ARG A 142 -24.01 -85.47 56.51
N GLY A 143 -24.92 -84.49 56.53
CA GLY A 143 -24.87 -83.30 55.67
C GLY A 143 -24.14 -82.09 56.27
N ARG A 144 -23.61 -82.18 57.50
CA ARG A 144 -23.02 -81.01 58.20
C ARG A 144 -21.84 -80.36 57.45
N GLY A 145 -20.90 -81.16 56.95
CA GLY A 145 -19.75 -80.67 56.17
C GLY A 145 -20.19 -80.00 54.87
N PHE A 146 -21.07 -80.68 54.12
CA PHE A 146 -21.68 -80.17 52.89
C PHE A 146 -22.47 -78.85 53.10
N SER A 147 -23.20 -78.72 54.22
CA SER A 147 -23.94 -77.50 54.59
C SER A 147 -23.00 -76.31 54.85
N GLN A 148 -21.85 -76.55 55.47
CA GLN A 148 -20.87 -75.48 55.75
C GLN A 148 -20.20 -74.99 54.47
N VAL A 149 -19.80 -75.90 53.58
CA VAL A 149 -19.20 -75.55 52.29
C VAL A 149 -20.20 -74.81 51.39
N SER A 150 -21.46 -75.26 51.36
CA SER A 150 -22.53 -74.61 50.58
C SER A 150 -22.86 -73.20 51.10
N ARG A 151 -22.80 -72.97 52.43
CA ARG A 151 -22.92 -71.61 53.01
C ARG A 151 -21.78 -70.69 52.60
N GLU A 152 -20.55 -71.20 52.55
CA GLU A 152 -19.42 -70.40 52.06
C GLU A 152 -19.53 -70.11 50.56
N VAL A 153 -20.10 -71.03 49.76
CA VAL A 153 -20.38 -70.78 48.34
C VAL A 153 -21.39 -69.64 48.18
N VAL A 154 -22.51 -69.62 48.94
CA VAL A 154 -23.45 -68.47 48.94
C VAL A 154 -22.75 -67.16 49.30
N SER A 155 -21.89 -67.17 50.32
CA SER A 155 -21.11 -65.99 50.72
C SER A 155 -20.15 -65.49 49.63
N LEU A 156 -19.51 -66.43 48.92
CA LEU A 156 -18.66 -66.12 47.76
C LEU A 156 -19.48 -65.59 46.58
N THR A 157 -20.65 -66.17 46.28
CA THR A 157 -21.56 -65.74 45.21
C THR A 157 -22.03 -64.31 45.43
N LYS A 158 -22.45 -63.97 46.66
CA LYS A 158 -22.83 -62.59 47.00
C LYS A 158 -21.70 -61.58 46.84
N ARG A 159 -20.47 -61.92 47.27
CA ARG A 159 -19.30 -61.05 47.10
C ARG A 159 -18.96 -60.85 45.62
N ALA A 160 -18.99 -61.92 44.85
CA ALA A 160 -18.77 -61.90 43.43
C ALA A 160 -19.83 -61.06 42.69
N SER A 161 -21.13 -61.18 43.03
CA SER A 161 -22.19 -60.37 42.45
C SER A 161 -21.96 -58.86 42.64
N VAL A 162 -21.43 -58.44 43.80
CA VAL A 162 -21.04 -57.04 44.02
C VAL A 162 -19.88 -56.62 43.12
N GLU A 163 -18.84 -57.46 42.97
CA GLU A 163 -17.73 -57.20 42.03
C GLU A 163 -18.25 -57.13 40.58
N PHE A 164 -19.19 -57.99 40.21
CA PHE A 164 -19.83 -58.02 38.90
C PHE A 164 -20.62 -56.75 38.58
N ASP A 165 -21.43 -56.26 39.51
CA ASP A 165 -22.20 -55.04 39.32
C ASP A 165 -21.29 -53.81 39.13
N GLN A 166 -20.14 -53.79 39.81
CA GLN A 166 -19.12 -52.76 39.59
C GLN A 166 -18.54 -52.82 38.18
N VAL A 167 -18.18 -54.02 37.71
CA VAL A 167 -17.67 -54.27 36.35
C VAL A 167 -18.72 -53.90 35.29
N ARG A 168 -19.98 -54.25 35.50
CA ARG A 168 -21.10 -53.89 34.62
C ARG A 168 -21.34 -52.38 34.55
N THR A 169 -21.24 -51.70 35.68
CA THR A 169 -21.36 -50.23 35.75
C THR A 169 -20.23 -49.56 34.97
N LEU A 170 -19.01 -50.07 35.09
CA LEU A 170 -17.85 -49.58 34.35
C LEU A 170 -18.00 -49.81 32.84
N ALA A 171 -18.47 -50.99 32.43
CA ALA A 171 -18.74 -51.30 31.02
C ALA A 171 -19.78 -50.36 30.39
N ARG A 172 -20.85 -49.99 31.12
CA ARG A 172 -21.83 -48.98 30.67
C ARG A 172 -21.23 -47.57 30.56
N ARG A 173 -20.37 -47.18 31.50
CA ARG A 173 -19.68 -45.88 31.42
C ARG A 173 -18.78 -45.79 30.20
N ILE A 174 -18.06 -46.87 29.89
CA ILE A 174 -17.21 -46.95 28.70
C ILE A 174 -18.05 -46.83 27.43
N GLU A 175 -19.20 -47.51 27.36
CA GLU A 175 -20.12 -47.41 26.23
C GLU A 175 -20.59 -45.97 25.98
N ASN A 176 -21.06 -45.27 27.03
CA ASN A 176 -21.49 -43.88 26.90
C ASN A 176 -20.35 -42.96 26.43
N ASN A 177 -19.16 -43.09 27.03
CA ASN A 177 -18.01 -42.27 26.64
C ASN A 177 -17.57 -42.52 25.20
N LEU A 178 -17.79 -43.74 24.70
CA LEU A 178 -17.48 -44.10 23.33
C LEU A 178 -18.48 -43.47 22.36
N GLN A 179 -19.78 -43.41 22.71
CA GLN A 179 -20.80 -42.67 21.95
C GLN A 179 -20.49 -41.18 21.89
N ASP A 180 -20.07 -40.58 23.01
CA ASP A 180 -19.68 -39.18 23.07
C ASP A 180 -18.45 -38.89 22.19
N LEU A 181 -17.46 -39.80 22.20
CA LEU A 181 -16.28 -39.72 21.34
C LEU A 181 -16.63 -39.82 19.86
N GLU A 182 -17.54 -40.71 19.48
CA GLU A 182 -18.01 -40.86 18.10
C GLU A 182 -18.73 -39.61 17.61
N ALA A 183 -19.61 -39.03 18.44
CA ALA A 183 -20.30 -37.78 18.12
C ALA A 183 -19.31 -36.63 17.91
N GLU A 184 -18.29 -36.51 18.76
CA GLU A 184 -17.26 -35.47 18.64
C GLU A 184 -16.39 -35.64 17.38
N VAL A 185 -16.01 -36.86 17.04
CA VAL A 185 -15.31 -37.16 15.78
C VAL A 185 -16.18 -36.83 14.57
N ALA A 186 -17.48 -37.10 14.62
CA ALA A 186 -18.41 -36.75 13.54
C ALA A 186 -18.54 -35.23 13.36
N VAL A 187 -18.65 -34.48 14.46
CA VAL A 187 -18.71 -33.01 14.44
C VAL A 187 -17.39 -32.41 13.93
N SER A 188 -16.24 -32.96 14.34
CA SER A 188 -14.92 -32.57 13.83
C SER A 188 -14.87 -32.71 12.31
N ARG A 189 -15.25 -33.88 11.79
CA ARG A 189 -15.30 -34.13 10.35
C ARG A 189 -16.19 -33.15 9.62
N GLU A 190 -17.44 -32.95 10.08
CA GLU A 190 -18.38 -32.05 9.41
C GLU A 190 -17.88 -30.60 9.38
N HIS A 191 -17.25 -30.13 10.47
CA HIS A 191 -16.75 -28.76 10.57
C HIS A 191 -15.43 -28.53 9.81
N PHE A 192 -14.60 -29.56 9.67
CA PHE A 192 -13.24 -29.45 9.15
C PHE A 192 -13.02 -30.14 7.79
N ASP A 193 -14.08 -30.69 7.17
CA ASP A 193 -14.07 -31.27 5.79
C ASP A 193 -13.85 -30.24 4.66
N ALA A 194 -13.43 -29.03 5.01
CA ALA A 194 -13.05 -28.01 4.04
C ALA A 194 -12.07 -28.61 3.03
N SER A 195 -12.51 -28.73 1.77
CA SER A 195 -11.68 -29.29 0.71
C SER A 195 -10.37 -28.50 0.66
N PRO A 196 -9.19 -29.15 0.81
CA PRO A 196 -7.89 -28.47 0.73
C PRO A 196 -7.77 -27.62 -0.55
N ILE A 197 -8.44 -28.07 -1.62
CA ILE A 197 -8.53 -27.38 -2.90
C ILE A 197 -9.27 -26.04 -2.78
N GLN A 198 -10.33 -25.97 -1.98
CA GLN A 198 -11.07 -24.73 -1.76
C GLN A 198 -10.25 -23.74 -0.93
N THR A 199 -9.62 -24.20 0.16
CA THR A 199 -8.73 -23.34 0.97
C THR A 199 -7.54 -22.84 0.16
N GLU A 200 -6.92 -23.71 -0.66
CA GLU A 200 -5.86 -23.30 -1.59
C GLU A 200 -6.35 -22.22 -2.56
N ARG A 201 -7.52 -22.43 -3.18
CA ARG A 201 -8.12 -21.46 -4.11
C ARG A 201 -8.38 -20.12 -3.45
N ASP A 202 -8.93 -20.12 -2.25
CA ASP A 202 -9.26 -18.88 -1.52
C ASP A 202 -7.98 -18.12 -1.14
N LEU A 203 -6.96 -18.82 -0.64
CA LEU A 203 -5.64 -18.23 -0.34
C LEU A 203 -4.96 -17.66 -1.60
N LEU A 204 -5.00 -18.38 -2.72
CA LEU A 204 -4.44 -17.92 -3.99
C LEU A 204 -5.22 -16.72 -4.56
N ALA A 205 -6.55 -16.75 -4.48
CA ALA A 205 -7.40 -15.66 -4.95
C ALA A 205 -7.13 -14.37 -4.15
N MET A 206 -7.03 -14.47 -2.84
CA MET A 206 -6.64 -13.37 -1.96
C MET A 206 -5.30 -12.73 -2.38
N PHE A 207 -4.27 -13.55 -2.60
CA PHE A 207 -2.97 -13.04 -3.05
C PHE A 207 -3.01 -12.46 -4.46
N SER A 208 -3.85 -12.98 -5.35
CA SER A 208 -4.03 -12.43 -6.70
C SER A 208 -4.67 -11.04 -6.68
N THR A 209 -5.59 -10.79 -5.75
CA THR A 209 -6.17 -9.45 -5.53
C THR A 209 -5.10 -8.46 -5.05
N LEU A 210 -4.20 -8.90 -4.16
CA LEU A 210 -3.06 -8.08 -3.73
C LEU A 210 -2.10 -7.78 -4.90
N ASP A 211 -1.78 -8.77 -5.73
CA ASP A 211 -0.94 -8.58 -6.92
C ASP A 211 -1.60 -7.55 -7.88
N ALA A 212 -2.91 -7.66 -8.14
CA ALA A 212 -3.66 -6.75 -9.00
C ALA A 212 -3.67 -5.30 -8.47
N LYS A 213 -3.87 -5.11 -7.16
CA LYS A 213 -3.81 -3.78 -6.54
C LYS A 213 -2.40 -3.20 -6.60
N ARG A 214 -1.37 -4.02 -6.41
CA ARG A 214 0.02 -3.58 -6.57
C ARG A 214 0.30 -3.13 -7.99
N ASP A 215 -0.15 -3.87 -9.00
CA ASP A 215 0.09 -3.53 -10.40
C ASP A 215 -0.62 -2.22 -10.81
N GLU A 216 -1.79 -1.97 -10.25
CA GLU A 216 -2.50 -0.69 -10.40
C GLU A 216 -1.70 0.48 -9.80
N VAL A 217 -1.15 0.32 -8.59
CA VAL A 217 -0.28 1.35 -7.99
C VAL A 217 0.99 1.57 -8.84
N VAL A 218 1.61 0.50 -9.36
CA VAL A 218 2.76 0.62 -10.28
C VAL A 218 2.39 1.43 -11.53
N ARG A 219 1.18 1.22 -12.07
CA ARG A 219 0.68 1.96 -13.24
C ARG A 219 0.52 3.45 -12.92
N GLN A 220 -0.09 3.80 -11.79
CA GLN A 220 -0.24 5.18 -11.33
C GLN A 220 1.12 5.87 -11.15
N VAL A 221 2.07 5.21 -10.48
CA VAL A 221 3.43 5.76 -10.29
C VAL A 221 4.13 6.02 -11.62
N LYS A 222 3.95 5.15 -12.63
CA LYS A 222 4.49 5.39 -13.98
C LYS A 222 3.87 6.61 -14.66
N GLN A 223 2.57 6.85 -14.48
CA GLN A 223 1.92 8.06 -14.98
C GLN A 223 2.49 9.32 -14.31
N LEU A 224 2.70 9.28 -12.99
CA LEU A 224 3.33 10.38 -12.25
C LEU A 224 4.77 10.65 -12.69
N ILE A 225 5.55 9.62 -13.03
CA ILE A 225 6.88 9.78 -13.65
C ILE A 225 6.76 10.52 -15.00
N GLY A 226 5.80 10.14 -15.84
CA GLY A 226 5.55 10.85 -17.10
C GLY A 226 5.23 12.33 -16.88
N GLY A 227 4.31 12.62 -15.94
CA GLY A 227 3.93 13.99 -15.62
C GLY A 227 5.08 14.84 -15.08
N ILE A 228 5.98 14.28 -14.26
CA ILE A 228 7.10 15.06 -13.68
C ILE A 228 8.16 15.35 -14.74
N ASP A 229 8.31 14.44 -15.72
CA ASP A 229 9.16 14.67 -16.89
C ASP A 229 8.57 15.75 -17.80
N GLU A 230 7.25 15.80 -17.97
CA GLU A 230 6.56 16.90 -18.66
C GLU A 230 6.74 18.25 -17.94
N SER A 231 6.65 18.27 -16.61
CA SER A 231 6.96 19.45 -15.78
C SER A 231 8.39 19.96 -16.02
N SER A 232 9.37 19.05 -16.12
CA SER A 232 10.76 19.40 -16.44
C SER A 232 10.89 20.06 -17.82
N ASN A 233 10.15 19.57 -18.83
CA ASN A 233 10.11 20.20 -20.15
C ASN A 233 9.43 21.59 -20.13
N GLY A 234 8.45 21.79 -19.24
CA GLY A 234 7.85 23.10 -18.99
C GLY A 234 8.88 24.14 -18.54
N ILE A 235 9.80 23.77 -17.65
CA ILE A 235 10.88 24.65 -17.19
C ILE A 235 11.83 25.02 -18.34
N VAL A 236 12.17 24.07 -19.22
CA VAL A 236 13.02 24.33 -20.39
C VAL A 236 12.39 25.38 -21.33
N LYS A 237 11.06 25.33 -21.54
CA LYS A 237 10.36 26.36 -22.34
C LYS A 237 10.47 27.74 -21.70
N LEU A 238 10.39 27.82 -20.38
CA LEU A 238 10.54 29.10 -19.69
C LEU A 238 11.95 29.67 -19.78
N LEU A 239 12.99 28.84 -19.82
CA LEU A 239 14.39 29.28 -20.03
C LEU A 239 14.60 29.95 -21.40
N LEU A 240 13.88 29.52 -22.43
CA LEU A 240 13.93 30.17 -23.75
C LEU A 240 13.40 31.61 -23.70
N GLY A 241 12.46 31.90 -22.80
CA GLY A 241 11.92 33.24 -22.58
C GLY A 241 12.93 34.24 -21.99
N LEU A 242 14.06 33.79 -21.44
CA LEU A 242 15.08 34.67 -20.85
C LEU A 242 15.88 35.47 -21.91
N GLN A 243 15.92 35.03 -23.17
CA GLN A 243 16.56 35.79 -24.26
C GLN A 243 15.91 37.17 -24.48
N PHE A 244 14.71 37.38 -23.95
CA PHE A 244 14.03 38.66 -23.93
C PHE A 244 14.75 39.73 -23.12
N GLU A 245 15.39 39.37 -21.99
CA GLU A 245 16.11 40.33 -21.15
C GLU A 245 17.18 41.07 -21.96
N ASP A 246 17.98 40.32 -22.71
CA ASP A 246 19.04 40.85 -23.56
C ASP A 246 18.50 41.82 -24.62
N ARG A 247 17.41 41.45 -25.29
CA ARG A 247 16.78 42.30 -26.32
C ARG A 247 16.19 43.58 -25.72
N CYS A 248 15.56 43.50 -24.56
CA CYS A 248 15.07 44.66 -23.83
C CYS A 248 16.19 45.63 -23.44
N SER A 249 17.28 45.09 -22.91
CA SER A 249 18.46 45.85 -22.51
C SER A 249 19.07 46.58 -23.71
N GLN A 250 19.17 45.91 -24.86
CA GLN A 250 19.65 46.51 -26.10
C GLN A 250 18.77 47.67 -26.56
N ILE A 251 17.46 47.45 -26.78
CA ILE A 251 16.57 48.49 -27.32
C ILE A 251 16.52 49.70 -26.39
N SER A 252 16.58 49.48 -25.08
CA SER A 252 16.51 50.59 -24.13
C SER A 252 17.83 51.36 -23.97
N SER A 253 18.97 50.69 -24.17
CA SER A 253 20.27 51.36 -24.33
C SER A 253 20.25 52.29 -25.55
N HIS A 254 19.67 51.84 -26.67
CA HIS A 254 19.49 52.67 -27.87
C HIS A 254 18.59 53.88 -27.60
N LEU A 255 17.43 53.68 -26.99
CA LEU A 255 16.52 54.77 -26.61
C LEU A 255 17.20 55.85 -25.76
N THR A 256 17.98 55.42 -24.76
CA THR A 256 18.69 56.33 -23.86
C THR A 256 19.77 57.12 -24.59
N THR A 257 20.52 56.47 -25.49
CA THR A 257 21.59 57.10 -26.28
C THR A 257 21.04 58.18 -27.21
N SER A 258 19.93 57.91 -27.89
CA SER A 258 19.35 58.87 -28.83
C SER A 258 18.68 60.08 -28.17
N LEU A 259 18.01 59.88 -27.04
CA LEU A 259 17.51 60.99 -26.22
C LEU A 259 18.66 61.86 -25.68
N HIS A 260 19.79 61.25 -25.30
CA HIS A 260 20.98 61.98 -24.88
C HIS A 260 21.59 62.81 -26.02
N ALA A 261 21.68 62.26 -27.23
CA ALA A 261 22.17 62.97 -28.41
C ALA A 261 21.32 64.23 -28.73
N PHE A 262 20.00 64.13 -28.62
CA PHE A 262 19.11 65.28 -28.77
C PHE A 262 19.33 66.34 -27.68
N HIS A 263 19.49 65.90 -26.43
CA HIS A 263 19.75 66.78 -25.29
C HIS A 263 21.05 67.58 -25.46
N GLU A 264 22.14 66.93 -25.87
CA GLU A 264 23.40 67.63 -26.14
C GLU A 264 23.24 68.69 -27.23
N GLN A 265 22.47 68.40 -28.28
CA GLN A 265 22.25 69.35 -29.36
C GLN A 265 21.48 70.60 -28.92
N ILE A 266 20.44 70.43 -28.10
CA ILE A 266 19.70 71.58 -27.55
C ILE A 266 20.58 72.38 -26.59
N ASN A 267 21.41 71.72 -25.77
CA ASN A 267 22.38 72.41 -24.92
C ASN A 267 23.37 73.24 -25.74
N HIS A 268 23.86 72.71 -26.87
CA HIS A 268 24.74 73.45 -27.78
C HIS A 268 24.05 74.68 -28.38
N LEU A 269 22.79 74.55 -28.81
CA LEU A 269 21.99 75.68 -29.30
C LEU A 269 21.75 76.74 -28.24
N THR A 270 21.49 76.32 -27.00
CA THR A 270 21.11 77.25 -25.91
C THR A 270 22.34 77.95 -25.32
N ARG A 271 23.53 77.34 -25.42
CA ARG A 271 24.82 77.94 -25.03
C ARG A 271 25.35 78.96 -26.04
N GLN A 272 25.03 78.79 -27.32
CA GLN A 272 25.22 79.84 -28.31
C GLN A 272 24.13 80.90 -28.07
N ASP A 273 24.44 81.96 -27.33
CA ASP A 273 23.52 83.05 -26.93
C ASP A 273 22.25 83.12 -27.79
N THR A 274 21.10 82.72 -27.23
CA THR A 274 19.83 82.60 -27.95
C THR A 274 19.44 83.92 -28.65
N ASN A 275 19.87 85.04 -28.06
CA ASN A 275 19.70 86.38 -28.61
C ASN A 275 20.56 86.64 -29.86
N LEU A 276 21.77 86.06 -29.95
CA LEU A 276 22.63 86.11 -31.14
C LEU A 276 22.11 85.24 -32.28
N ILE A 277 21.51 84.08 -32.01
CA ILE A 277 20.88 83.22 -33.03
C ILE A 277 19.64 83.91 -33.62
N VAL A 278 18.79 84.50 -32.77
CA VAL A 278 17.60 85.23 -33.21
C VAL A 278 17.96 86.53 -33.93
N ALA A 279 19.04 87.22 -33.53
CA ALA A 279 19.54 88.43 -34.19
C ALA A 279 20.28 88.16 -35.51
N SER A 280 20.98 87.02 -35.63
CA SER A 280 21.72 86.63 -36.84
C SER A 280 20.85 85.91 -37.89
N ASN A 281 19.60 85.58 -37.54
CA ASN A 281 18.69 84.79 -38.38
C ASN A 281 19.30 83.43 -38.78
N ASP A 282 20.10 82.82 -37.89
CA ASP A 282 20.68 81.47 -38.06
C ASP A 282 19.61 80.39 -37.87
N THR A 283 18.60 80.45 -38.73
CA THR A 283 17.52 79.49 -38.93
C THR A 283 18.05 78.09 -39.24
N ALA A 284 19.29 78.01 -39.68
CA ALA A 284 19.94 76.83 -40.17
C ALA A 284 20.29 75.87 -39.01
N SER A 285 20.88 76.37 -37.92
CA SER A 285 21.17 75.59 -36.71
C SER A 285 19.89 75.14 -35.98
N VAL A 286 18.87 76.00 -35.97
CA VAL A 286 17.54 75.69 -35.40
C VAL A 286 16.83 74.62 -36.23
N MET A 287 16.89 74.70 -37.57
CA MET A 287 16.37 73.64 -38.46
C MET A 287 17.09 72.31 -38.24
N ASP A 288 18.43 72.29 -38.16
CA ASP A 288 19.17 71.04 -37.90
C ASP A 288 18.69 70.34 -36.62
N THR A 289 18.39 71.11 -35.58
CA THR A 289 17.93 70.57 -34.28
C THR A 289 16.44 70.20 -34.26
N VAL A 290 15.58 70.93 -34.98
CA VAL A 290 14.16 70.53 -35.16
C VAL A 290 14.07 69.19 -35.89
N TRP A 291 14.84 69.00 -36.96
CA TRP A 291 14.87 67.74 -37.70
C TRP A 291 15.47 66.60 -36.87
N LEU A 292 16.54 66.87 -36.12
CA LEU A 292 17.13 65.91 -35.19
C LEU A 292 16.11 65.47 -34.13
N GLY A 293 15.39 66.42 -33.54
CA GLY A 293 14.35 66.15 -32.55
C GLY A 293 13.20 65.32 -33.11
N LEU A 294 12.73 65.67 -34.31
CA LEU A 294 11.67 64.92 -34.99
C LEU A 294 12.09 63.46 -35.19
N ALA A 295 13.29 63.23 -35.74
CA ALA A 295 13.83 61.89 -35.93
C ALA A 295 13.98 61.13 -34.60
N VAL A 296 14.45 61.80 -33.54
CA VAL A 296 14.60 61.16 -32.22
C VAL A 296 13.25 60.79 -31.61
N PHE A 297 12.23 61.65 -31.62
CA PHE A 297 10.92 61.31 -31.06
C PHE A 297 10.16 60.26 -31.88
N GLU A 298 10.27 60.28 -33.21
CA GLU A 298 9.73 59.22 -34.06
C GLU A 298 10.43 57.87 -33.80
N MET A 299 11.75 57.88 -33.66
CA MET A 299 12.52 56.68 -33.33
C MET A 299 12.19 56.18 -31.91
N VAL A 300 12.03 57.07 -30.93
CA VAL A 300 11.60 56.72 -29.58
C VAL A 300 10.23 56.06 -29.61
N ASN A 301 9.27 56.61 -30.36
CA ASN A 301 7.96 55.99 -30.52
C ASN A 301 8.07 54.56 -31.10
N GLY A 302 8.83 54.38 -32.19
CA GLY A 302 8.97 53.07 -32.83
C GLY A 302 9.72 52.03 -31.98
N LEU A 303 10.78 52.43 -31.27
CA LEU A 303 11.54 51.54 -30.38
C LEU A 303 10.75 51.15 -29.13
N VAL A 304 9.99 52.09 -28.54
CA VAL A 304 9.10 51.78 -27.40
C VAL A 304 7.95 50.88 -27.84
N GLU A 305 7.41 51.06 -29.04
CA GLU A 305 6.40 50.18 -29.63
C GLU A 305 6.94 48.76 -29.83
N SER A 306 8.15 48.62 -30.40
CA SER A 306 8.82 47.32 -30.54
C SER A 306 9.06 46.63 -29.19
N LEU A 307 9.47 47.39 -28.16
CA LEU A 307 9.66 46.84 -26.81
C LEU A 307 8.34 46.40 -26.17
N GLU A 308 7.27 47.16 -26.35
CA GLU A 308 5.95 46.85 -25.81
C GLU A 308 5.39 45.57 -26.42
N ASP A 309 5.50 45.41 -27.74
CA ASP A 309 5.08 44.20 -28.45
C ASP A 309 5.86 42.98 -27.95
N GLU A 310 7.19 43.12 -27.84
CA GLU A 310 8.06 42.03 -27.40
C GLU A 310 7.81 41.66 -25.93
N LEU A 311 7.60 42.65 -25.06
CA LEU A 311 7.24 42.45 -23.65
C LEU A 311 5.88 41.75 -23.51
N THR A 312 4.90 42.18 -24.30
CA THR A 312 3.56 41.61 -24.29
C THR A 312 3.59 40.14 -24.69
N HIS A 313 4.32 39.81 -25.76
CA HIS A 313 4.42 38.44 -26.25
C HIS A 313 5.19 37.55 -25.27
N THR A 314 6.36 37.97 -24.82
CA THR A 314 7.18 37.17 -23.90
C THR A 314 6.50 36.96 -22.56
N ARG A 315 5.82 37.99 -22.03
CA ARG A 315 5.03 37.87 -20.80
C ARG A 315 3.93 36.84 -20.97
N ALA A 316 3.20 36.88 -22.09
CA ALA A 316 2.14 35.91 -22.36
C ALA A 316 2.71 34.49 -22.40
N ASP A 317 3.79 34.27 -23.15
CA ASP A 317 4.45 32.97 -23.26
C ASP A 317 4.93 32.42 -21.89
N ILE A 318 5.55 33.27 -21.05
CA ILE A 318 5.98 32.87 -19.70
C ILE A 318 4.78 32.58 -18.81
N THR A 319 3.73 33.41 -18.88
CA THR A 319 2.52 33.22 -18.06
C THR A 319 1.80 31.93 -18.43
N ASP A 320 1.64 31.66 -19.72
CA ASP A 320 1.01 30.44 -20.25
C ASP A 320 1.85 29.20 -19.90
N ALA A 321 3.17 29.28 -19.98
CA ALA A 321 4.05 28.18 -19.59
C ALA A 321 4.02 27.91 -18.07
N LEU A 322 3.99 28.94 -17.23
CA LEU A 322 3.80 28.80 -15.78
C LEU A 322 2.42 28.24 -15.43
N GLU A 323 1.38 28.64 -16.15
CA GLU A 323 0.03 28.13 -15.96
C GLU A 323 -0.09 26.66 -16.38
N GLY A 324 0.45 26.29 -17.54
CA GLY A 324 0.51 24.89 -17.97
C GLY A 324 1.32 24.02 -17.00
N PHE A 325 2.43 24.54 -16.47
CA PHE A 325 3.20 23.87 -15.42
C PHE A 325 2.38 23.66 -14.14
N ALA A 326 1.69 24.70 -13.64
CA ALA A 326 0.85 24.60 -12.45
C ALA A 326 -0.35 23.65 -12.63
N GLN A 327 -0.98 23.66 -13.81
CA GLN A 327 -2.06 22.72 -14.16
C GLN A 327 -1.56 21.27 -14.16
N ASN A 328 -0.38 21.01 -14.73
CA ASN A 328 0.23 19.68 -14.69
C ASN A 328 0.47 19.22 -13.25
N LEU A 329 1.04 20.08 -12.39
CA LEU A 329 1.25 19.76 -10.97
C LEU A 329 -0.06 19.47 -10.24
N THR A 330 -1.14 20.17 -10.59
CA THR A 330 -2.47 19.93 -10.01
C THR A 330 -3.00 18.56 -10.41
N HIS A 331 -2.91 18.23 -11.69
CA HIS A 331 -3.28 16.89 -12.19
C HIS A 331 -2.47 15.79 -11.50
N GLN A 332 -1.16 16.00 -11.30
CA GLN A 332 -0.32 15.05 -10.58
C GLN A 332 -0.66 14.94 -9.09
N ALA A 333 -1.15 16.01 -8.47
CA ALA A 333 -1.59 15.99 -7.09
C ALA A 333 -2.96 15.32 -6.92
N GLU A 334 -3.84 15.41 -7.93
CA GLU A 334 -5.11 14.69 -8.00
C GLU A 334 -4.91 13.20 -8.30
N ASP A 335 -4.01 12.88 -9.22
CA ASP A 335 -3.53 11.52 -9.53
C ASP A 335 -2.55 10.97 -8.47
N ALA A 336 -2.47 11.61 -7.30
CA ALA A 336 -1.61 11.15 -6.22
C ALA A 336 -1.88 9.67 -5.90
N ILE A 337 -0.81 8.97 -5.55
CA ILE A 337 -0.80 7.51 -5.39
C ILE A 337 -1.93 7.08 -4.45
N ASP A 338 -2.86 6.25 -4.93
CA ASP A 338 -3.86 5.63 -4.06
C ASP A 338 -3.22 4.49 -3.27
N LEU A 339 -2.56 4.85 -2.16
CA LEU A 339 -2.06 3.86 -1.21
C LEU A 339 -3.16 3.23 -0.37
N HIS A 340 -4.35 3.82 -0.31
CA HIS A 340 -5.44 3.29 0.50
C HIS A 340 -5.92 1.95 -0.06
N GLY A 341 -6.12 1.86 -1.38
CA GLY A 341 -6.52 0.61 -2.02
C GLY A 341 -5.51 -0.54 -1.87
N LEU A 342 -4.21 -0.24 -1.76
CA LEU A 342 -3.18 -1.24 -1.48
C LEU A 342 -3.12 -1.59 0.02
N ALA A 343 -3.30 -0.60 0.90
CA ALA A 343 -3.36 -0.81 2.34
C ALA A 343 -4.53 -1.71 2.73
N ASP A 344 -5.71 -1.48 2.16
CA ASP A 344 -6.90 -2.30 2.38
C ASP A 344 -6.68 -3.74 1.89
N ALA A 345 -6.04 -3.92 0.73
CA ALA A 345 -5.72 -5.25 0.22
C ALA A 345 -4.75 -6.01 1.14
N ILE A 346 -3.74 -5.32 1.69
CA ILE A 346 -2.80 -5.91 2.66
C ILE A 346 -3.50 -6.26 3.97
N HIS A 347 -4.37 -5.37 4.46
CA HIS A 347 -5.15 -5.64 5.66
C HIS A 347 -6.10 -6.83 5.46
N GLY A 348 -6.79 -6.88 4.32
CA GLY A 348 -7.64 -8.01 3.95
C GLY A 348 -6.88 -9.34 3.88
N VAL A 349 -5.63 -9.31 3.39
CA VAL A 349 -4.76 -10.49 3.42
C VAL A 349 -4.45 -10.92 4.87
N GLN A 350 -4.08 -9.98 5.73
CA GLN A 350 -3.78 -10.26 7.14
C GLN A 350 -5.01 -10.80 7.89
N GLU A 351 -6.18 -10.22 7.65
CA GLU A 351 -7.44 -10.63 8.26
C GLU A 351 -7.82 -12.05 7.84
N GLN A 352 -7.80 -12.35 6.53
CA GLN A 352 -8.13 -13.67 6.02
C GLN A 352 -7.14 -14.74 6.50
N LEU A 353 -5.83 -14.45 6.50
CA LEU A 353 -4.83 -15.36 7.07
C LEU A 353 -5.04 -15.57 8.57
N GLY A 354 -5.39 -14.52 9.31
CA GLY A 354 -5.78 -14.63 10.72
C GLY A 354 -6.99 -15.54 10.93
N GLY A 355 -7.99 -15.44 10.05
CA GLY A 355 -9.13 -16.34 10.01
C GLY A 355 -8.74 -17.80 9.77
N VAL A 356 -7.84 -18.07 8.82
CA VAL A 356 -7.30 -19.41 8.55
C VAL A 356 -6.52 -19.95 9.74
N VAL A 357 -5.64 -19.16 10.35
CA VAL A 357 -4.93 -19.55 11.59
C VAL A 357 -5.91 -19.92 12.70
N LEU A 358 -6.95 -19.10 12.90
CA LEU A 358 -7.96 -19.35 13.93
C LEU A 358 -8.73 -20.65 13.65
N PHE A 359 -9.10 -20.89 12.40
CA PHE A 359 -9.72 -22.14 11.97
C PHE A 359 -8.83 -23.34 12.26
N MET A 360 -7.56 -23.30 11.86
CA MET A 360 -6.59 -24.37 12.13
C MET A 360 -6.38 -24.61 13.62
N ARG A 361 -6.35 -23.54 14.42
CA ARG A 361 -6.21 -23.65 15.87
C ARG A 361 -7.39 -24.36 16.51
N LYS A 362 -8.62 -24.08 16.03
CA LYS A 362 -9.82 -24.81 16.48
C LYS A 362 -9.77 -26.28 16.07
N MET A 363 -9.31 -26.56 14.86
CA MET A 363 -9.14 -27.92 14.32
C MET A 363 -8.14 -28.75 15.17
N VAL A 364 -6.95 -28.21 15.43
CA VAL A 364 -5.92 -28.85 16.27
C VAL A 364 -6.40 -29.01 17.72
N ALA A 365 -7.13 -28.02 18.26
CA ALA A 365 -7.69 -28.11 19.62
C ALA A 365 -8.74 -29.23 19.74
N ALA A 366 -9.68 -29.33 18.79
CA ALA A 366 -10.68 -30.40 18.75
C ALA A 366 -10.02 -31.79 18.70
N LYS A 367 -8.95 -31.92 17.91
CA LYS A 367 -8.12 -33.13 17.89
C LYS A 367 -7.48 -33.44 19.24
N GLY A 368 -7.00 -32.41 19.95
CA GLY A 368 -6.48 -32.52 21.31
C GLY A 368 -7.49 -33.11 22.29
N ASP A 369 -8.74 -32.64 22.23
CA ASP A 369 -9.83 -33.14 23.06
C ASP A 369 -10.13 -34.62 22.78
N ILE A 370 -10.16 -35.00 21.50
CA ILE A 370 -10.31 -36.40 21.07
C ILE A 370 -9.15 -37.29 21.56
N VAL A 371 -7.89 -36.82 21.45
CA VAL A 371 -6.71 -37.54 21.98
C VAL A 371 -6.86 -37.79 23.48
N ASN A 372 -7.31 -36.79 24.24
CA ASN A 372 -7.44 -36.88 25.69
C ASN A 372 -8.54 -37.86 26.08
N ARG A 373 -9.73 -37.77 25.48
CA ARG A 373 -10.83 -38.72 25.72
C ARG A 373 -10.48 -40.15 25.34
N SER A 374 -9.74 -40.34 24.24
CA SER A 374 -9.24 -41.66 23.85
C SER A 374 -8.31 -42.28 24.91
N GLN A 375 -7.50 -41.47 25.60
CA GLN A 375 -6.64 -41.93 26.69
C GLN A 375 -7.43 -42.29 27.94
N ASP A 376 -8.42 -41.47 28.29
CA ASP A 376 -9.31 -41.74 29.41
C ASP A 376 -10.08 -43.04 29.19
N LEU A 377 -10.59 -43.26 27.98
CA LEU A 377 -11.20 -44.52 27.56
C LEU A 377 -10.21 -45.69 27.73
N ALA A 378 -8.96 -45.55 27.25
CA ALA A 378 -7.93 -46.58 27.43
C ALA A 378 -7.65 -46.91 28.92
N GLY A 379 -7.78 -45.93 29.81
CA GLY A 379 -7.71 -46.11 31.26
C GLY A 379 -8.89 -46.91 31.79
N GLN A 380 -10.12 -46.51 31.43
CA GLN A 380 -11.33 -47.19 31.88
C GLN A 380 -11.42 -48.64 31.40
N ILE A 381 -10.98 -48.94 30.18
CA ILE A 381 -10.96 -50.32 29.65
C ILE A 381 -9.95 -51.17 30.44
N ARG A 382 -8.84 -50.57 30.89
CA ARG A 382 -7.88 -51.25 31.76
C ARG A 382 -8.49 -51.57 33.12
N ASP A 383 -9.22 -50.62 33.70
CA ASP A 383 -9.94 -50.84 34.95
C ASP A 383 -11.01 -51.94 34.80
N LEU A 384 -11.67 -52.00 33.63
CA LEU A 384 -12.66 -53.02 33.31
C LEU A 384 -12.02 -54.41 33.21
N ARG A 385 -10.87 -54.50 32.54
CA ARG A 385 -10.06 -55.71 32.49
C ARG A 385 -9.66 -56.15 33.90
N ASP A 386 -9.17 -55.24 34.73
CA ASP A 386 -8.70 -55.55 36.09
C ASP A 386 -9.85 -56.05 36.98
N GLY A 387 -11.04 -55.46 36.83
CA GLY A 387 -12.27 -55.94 37.47
C GLY A 387 -12.68 -57.34 37.01
N LEU A 388 -12.63 -57.61 35.69
CA LEU A 388 -12.89 -58.95 35.14
C LEU A 388 -11.83 -59.99 35.56
N GLU A 389 -10.58 -59.59 35.80
CA GLU A 389 -9.59 -60.47 36.40
C GLU A 389 -9.88 -60.77 37.88
N GLY A 390 -10.48 -59.84 38.61
CA GLY A 390 -11.05 -60.06 39.94
C GLY A 390 -12.13 -61.14 39.89
N VAL A 391 -13.11 -60.94 39.02
CA VAL A 391 -14.16 -61.91 38.70
C VAL A 391 -13.59 -63.29 38.35
N ARG A 392 -12.58 -63.38 37.49
CA ARG A 392 -11.95 -64.66 37.11
C ARG A 392 -11.33 -65.37 38.32
N ARG A 393 -10.73 -64.61 39.24
CA ARG A 393 -10.17 -65.16 40.49
C ARG A 393 -11.27 -65.68 41.39
N THR A 394 -12.38 -64.97 41.49
CA THR A 394 -13.54 -65.39 42.29
C THR A 394 -14.21 -66.62 41.68
N ALA A 395 -14.35 -66.68 40.36
CA ALA A 395 -14.73 -67.87 39.61
C ALA A 395 -13.85 -69.06 39.99
N LYS A 396 -12.51 -68.91 39.91
CA LYS A 396 -11.57 -69.99 40.27
C LYS A 396 -11.76 -70.53 41.69
N ARG A 397 -12.15 -69.68 42.65
CA ARG A 397 -12.48 -70.12 44.01
C ARG A 397 -13.74 -70.98 44.05
N PHE A 398 -14.76 -70.68 43.24
CA PHE A 398 -15.94 -71.56 43.10
C PHE A 398 -15.54 -72.96 42.60
N GLY A 399 -14.64 -73.06 41.62
CA GLY A 399 -14.17 -74.36 41.14
C GLY A 399 -13.49 -75.21 42.22
N VAL A 400 -12.71 -74.58 43.11
CA VAL A 400 -12.13 -75.25 44.28
C VAL A 400 -13.22 -75.70 45.26
N MET A 401 -14.22 -74.86 45.52
CA MET A 401 -15.34 -75.21 46.41
C MET A 401 -16.23 -76.31 45.82
N ALA A 402 -16.43 -76.35 44.51
CA ALA A 402 -17.14 -77.43 43.81
C ALA A 402 -16.41 -78.77 43.99
N SER A 403 -15.08 -78.76 43.94
CA SER A 403 -14.26 -79.95 44.22
C SER A 403 -14.39 -80.41 45.68
N ILE A 404 -14.45 -79.48 46.63
CA ILE A 404 -14.68 -79.79 48.05
C ILE A 404 -16.10 -80.34 48.26
N ILE A 405 -17.11 -79.75 47.63
CA ILE A 405 -18.49 -80.27 47.62
C ILE A 405 -18.52 -81.72 47.15
N LYS A 406 -17.80 -82.05 46.07
CA LYS A 406 -17.71 -83.42 45.55
C LYS A 406 -17.11 -84.39 46.56
N VAL A 407 -16.04 -83.98 47.25
CA VAL A 407 -15.39 -84.79 48.29
C VAL A 407 -16.30 -85.00 49.50
N GLU A 408 -16.98 -83.95 49.98
CA GLU A 408 -17.91 -84.02 51.10
C GLU A 408 -19.18 -84.83 50.80
N LEU A 409 -19.69 -84.75 49.56
CA LEU A 409 -20.82 -85.56 49.10
C LEU A 409 -20.46 -87.04 49.03
N ALA A 410 -19.26 -87.36 48.50
CA ALA A 410 -18.78 -88.72 48.39
C ALA A 410 -18.42 -89.33 49.75
N SER A 411 -17.80 -88.56 50.65
CA SER A 411 -17.43 -89.02 52.00
C SER A 411 -18.64 -89.28 52.89
N ALA A 412 -19.73 -88.53 52.70
CA ALA A 412 -20.98 -88.69 53.43
C ALA A 412 -21.92 -89.77 52.83
N GLY A 413 -21.59 -90.34 51.67
CA GLY A 413 -22.43 -91.33 50.97
C GLY A 413 -23.72 -90.74 50.39
N LEU A 414 -23.78 -89.43 50.19
CA LEU A 414 -24.98 -88.68 49.78
C LEU A 414 -25.07 -88.47 48.27
N SER A 415 -24.09 -88.96 47.50
CA SER A 415 -24.01 -88.76 46.05
C SER A 415 -25.19 -89.36 45.27
N GLU A 416 -25.72 -90.51 45.68
CA GLU A 416 -26.89 -91.14 45.05
C GLU A 416 -28.23 -90.56 45.56
N GLU A 417 -28.28 -90.09 46.82
CA GLU A 417 -29.50 -89.55 47.46
C GLU A 417 -29.93 -88.19 46.89
N PHE A 418 -28.98 -87.33 46.51
CA PHE A 418 -29.30 -85.98 46.04
C PHE A 418 -29.53 -85.87 44.52
N GLY A 419 -29.27 -86.95 43.77
CA GLY A 419 -29.53 -87.05 42.33
C GLY A 419 -28.78 -86.05 41.44
N ASP A 420 -29.11 -86.03 40.15
CA ASP A 420 -28.44 -85.18 39.13
C ASP A 420 -28.61 -83.67 39.38
N ALA A 421 -29.70 -83.27 40.04
CA ALA A 421 -30.05 -81.87 40.27
C ALA A 421 -29.05 -81.14 41.20
N LEU A 422 -28.39 -81.87 42.10
CA LEU A 422 -27.40 -81.40 43.08
C LEU A 422 -26.02 -82.04 42.85
N SER A 423 -25.78 -82.60 41.66
CA SER A 423 -24.53 -83.26 41.33
C SER A 423 -23.35 -82.29 41.32
N ALA A 424 -22.21 -82.75 41.82
CA ALA A 424 -20.96 -81.99 41.77
C ALA A 424 -20.54 -81.66 40.33
N ASP A 425 -20.90 -82.51 39.36
CA ASP A 425 -20.59 -82.34 37.95
C ASP A 425 -21.36 -81.15 37.34
N ARG A 426 -22.59 -80.86 37.81
CA ARG A 426 -23.35 -79.68 37.37
C ARG A 426 -22.68 -78.38 37.82
N VAL A 427 -22.21 -78.32 39.06
CA VAL A 427 -21.47 -77.15 39.60
C VAL A 427 -20.13 -76.97 38.87
N GLU A 428 -19.44 -78.08 38.58
CA GLU A 428 -18.18 -78.07 37.85
C GLU A 428 -18.37 -77.54 36.41
N ASN A 429 -19.45 -77.93 35.74
CA ASN A 429 -19.80 -77.43 34.41
C ASN A 429 -20.17 -75.94 34.44
N LEU A 430 -21.04 -75.51 35.37
CA LEU A 430 -21.39 -74.09 35.58
C LEU A 430 -20.12 -73.25 35.78
N TYR A 431 -19.18 -73.71 36.62
CA TYR A 431 -17.90 -73.03 36.83
C TYR A 431 -17.00 -73.03 35.58
N ARG A 432 -16.93 -74.13 34.83
CA ARG A 432 -16.13 -74.24 33.61
C ARG A 432 -16.62 -73.26 32.55
N ASP A 433 -17.94 -73.14 32.41
CA ASP A 433 -18.58 -72.21 31.50
C ASP A 433 -18.32 -70.77 31.93
N MET A 434 -18.41 -70.48 33.24
CA MET A 434 -18.06 -69.19 33.86
C MET A 434 -16.62 -68.77 33.53
N ALA A 435 -15.66 -69.68 33.77
CA ALA A 435 -14.25 -69.43 33.58
C ALA A 435 -13.88 -69.27 32.10
N SER A 436 -14.54 -70.03 31.21
CA SER A 436 -14.37 -69.93 29.77
C SER A 436 -14.89 -68.59 29.23
N ALA A 437 -16.10 -68.19 29.63
CA ALA A 437 -16.71 -66.92 29.21
C ALA A 437 -15.89 -65.70 29.68
N VAL A 438 -15.45 -65.69 30.94
CA VAL A 438 -14.58 -64.60 31.45
C VAL A 438 -13.22 -64.63 30.74
N GLY A 439 -12.69 -65.82 30.44
CA GLY A 439 -11.43 -66.01 29.73
C GLY A 439 -11.45 -65.43 28.32
N SER A 440 -12.50 -65.71 27.54
CA SER A 440 -12.64 -65.16 26.18
C SER A 440 -12.77 -63.64 26.18
N VAL A 441 -13.57 -63.07 27.09
CA VAL A 441 -13.74 -61.61 27.22
C VAL A 441 -12.43 -60.91 27.58
N LEU A 442 -11.65 -61.49 28.50
CA LEU A 442 -10.34 -60.93 28.88
C LEU A 442 -9.36 -60.91 27.70
N ILE A 443 -9.39 -61.93 26.83
CA ILE A 443 -8.56 -61.96 25.61
C ILE A 443 -8.98 -60.85 24.65
N SER A 444 -10.29 -60.70 24.40
CA SER A 444 -10.83 -59.63 23.54
C SER A 444 -10.49 -58.24 24.09
N LEU A 445 -10.64 -58.02 25.40
CA LEU A 445 -10.28 -56.76 26.05
C LEU A 445 -8.78 -56.46 25.99
N ASP A 446 -7.91 -57.44 26.20
CA ASP A 446 -6.45 -57.21 26.12
C ASP A 446 -6.01 -56.82 24.70
N SER A 447 -6.59 -57.48 23.68
CA SER A 447 -6.41 -57.09 22.28
C SER A 447 -6.87 -55.65 22.04
N ALA A 448 -8.06 -55.30 22.54
CA ALA A 448 -8.67 -54.00 22.33
C ALA A 448 -7.92 -52.86 23.06
N VAL A 449 -7.47 -53.07 24.30
CA VAL A 449 -6.60 -52.14 25.04
C VAL A 449 -5.32 -51.87 24.26
N LYS A 450 -4.66 -52.92 23.76
CA LYS A 450 -3.43 -52.78 22.97
C LYS A 450 -3.67 -51.98 21.69
N GLN A 451 -4.81 -52.20 21.02
CA GLN A 451 -5.17 -51.44 19.81
C GLN A 451 -5.45 -49.96 20.11
N VAL A 452 -6.27 -49.67 21.12
CA VAL A 452 -6.57 -48.30 21.58
C VAL A 452 -5.29 -47.57 21.97
N GLN A 453 -4.40 -48.20 22.74
CA GLN A 453 -3.13 -47.60 23.15
C GLN A 453 -2.21 -47.30 21.96
N ARG A 454 -2.09 -48.23 21.01
CA ARG A 454 -1.28 -48.02 19.80
C ARG A 454 -1.82 -46.86 18.96
N ARG A 455 -3.13 -46.82 18.74
CA ARG A 455 -3.80 -45.75 17.98
C ARG A 455 -3.66 -44.41 18.69
N SER A 456 -3.96 -44.34 19.99
CA SER A 456 -3.81 -43.13 20.80
C SER A 456 -2.37 -42.59 20.77
N ALA A 457 -1.36 -43.47 20.80
CA ALA A 457 0.04 -43.07 20.68
C ALA A 457 0.40 -42.53 19.28
N THR A 458 -0.16 -43.09 18.21
CA THR A 458 -0.02 -42.53 16.85
C THR A 458 -0.70 -41.18 16.73
N PHE A 459 -1.94 -41.08 17.22
CA PHE A 459 -2.74 -39.86 17.16
C PHE A 459 -2.11 -38.72 17.98
N ARG A 460 -1.51 -39.03 19.14
CA ARG A 460 -0.74 -38.07 19.94
C ARG A 460 0.50 -37.57 19.20
N ARG A 461 1.25 -38.45 18.54
CA ARG A 461 2.42 -38.03 17.73
C ARG A 461 1.99 -37.11 16.58
N ALA A 462 0.87 -37.44 15.94
CA ALA A 462 0.30 -36.61 14.90
C ALA A 462 -0.18 -35.25 15.44
N LEU A 463 -0.82 -35.21 16.61
CA LEU A 463 -1.21 -33.96 17.27
C LEU A 463 0.01 -33.06 17.54
N VAL A 464 1.09 -33.62 18.10
CA VAL A 464 2.32 -32.85 18.36
C VAL A 464 2.87 -32.27 17.06
N TRP A 465 2.89 -33.07 15.98
CA TRP A 465 3.31 -32.59 14.66
C TRP A 465 2.40 -31.48 14.12
N GLU A 466 1.08 -31.59 14.27
CA GLU A 466 0.13 -30.56 13.86
C GLU A 466 0.25 -29.28 14.68
N GLU A 467 0.49 -29.39 16.00
CA GLU A 467 0.76 -28.25 16.88
C GLU A 467 2.03 -27.50 16.48
N ASP A 468 3.12 -28.22 16.18
CA ASP A 468 4.37 -27.62 15.74
C ASP A 468 4.23 -26.97 14.36
N THR A 469 3.56 -27.65 13.42
CA THR A 469 3.28 -27.11 12.08
C THR A 469 2.35 -25.88 12.13
N LEU A 470 1.38 -25.87 13.05
CA LEU A 470 0.54 -24.69 13.29
C LEU A 470 1.37 -23.51 13.83
N ARG A 471 2.32 -23.76 14.76
CA ARG A 471 3.25 -22.71 15.24
C ARG A 471 4.10 -22.17 14.10
N GLU A 472 4.57 -23.01 13.20
CA GLU A 472 5.29 -22.59 11.99
C GLU A 472 4.41 -21.74 11.07
N ALA A 473 3.17 -22.18 10.81
CA ALA A 473 2.21 -21.44 9.98
C ALA A 473 1.89 -20.06 10.56
N GLU A 474 1.70 -19.96 11.88
CA GLU A 474 1.53 -18.69 12.59
C GLU A 474 2.77 -17.79 12.46
N ALA A 475 3.96 -18.35 12.58
CA ALA A 475 5.21 -17.61 12.43
C ALA A 475 5.37 -17.07 11.00
N HIS A 476 5.10 -17.90 9.98
CA HIS A 476 5.13 -17.49 8.58
C HIS A 476 4.08 -16.41 8.27
N THR A 477 2.87 -16.55 8.81
CA THR A 477 1.79 -15.57 8.66
C THR A 477 2.18 -14.22 9.29
N ARG A 478 2.73 -14.24 10.50
CA ARG A 478 3.25 -13.03 11.18
C ARG A 478 4.40 -12.39 10.42
N ALA A 479 5.35 -13.19 9.91
CA ALA A 479 6.47 -12.70 9.12
C ALA A 479 5.99 -12.02 7.83
N LEU A 480 5.09 -12.67 7.08
CA LEU A 480 4.47 -12.10 5.88
C LEU A 480 3.71 -10.81 6.20
N GLY A 481 2.93 -10.79 7.29
CA GLY A 481 2.23 -9.59 7.73
C GLY A 481 3.17 -8.42 7.96
N LYS A 482 4.30 -8.65 8.64
CA LYS A 482 5.33 -7.63 8.87
C LYS A 482 6.02 -7.19 7.58
N GLU A 483 6.34 -8.10 6.67
CA GLU A 483 6.93 -7.78 5.36
C GLU A 483 6.00 -6.87 4.53
N LEU A 484 4.71 -7.17 4.50
CA LEU A 484 3.70 -6.36 3.81
C LEU A 484 3.49 -4.98 4.47
N GLU A 485 3.52 -4.92 5.80
CA GLU A 485 3.41 -3.67 6.54
C GLU A 485 4.67 -2.79 6.36
N GLU A 486 5.86 -3.37 6.35
CA GLU A 486 7.10 -2.63 6.08
C GLU A 486 7.13 -2.03 4.66
N LEU A 487 6.57 -2.74 3.67
CA LEU A 487 6.38 -2.22 2.31
C LEU A 487 5.49 -0.96 2.29
N LEU A 488 4.37 -0.96 3.03
CA LEU A 488 3.48 0.20 3.16
C LEU A 488 4.14 1.35 3.94
N VAL A 489 4.63 1.08 5.16
CA VAL A 489 5.06 2.10 6.12
C VAL A 489 6.40 2.72 5.74
N ARG A 490 7.43 1.91 5.49
CA ARG A 490 8.77 2.44 5.16
C ARG A 490 8.89 2.78 3.68
N GLY A 491 8.16 2.07 2.84
CA GLY A 491 8.34 2.15 1.40
C GLY A 491 7.51 3.24 0.75
N LEU A 492 6.22 3.25 1.05
CA LEU A 492 5.22 3.93 0.25
C LEU A 492 4.65 5.18 0.92
N GLY A 493 4.13 5.06 2.14
CA GLY A 493 3.43 6.15 2.82
C GLY A 493 4.32 7.38 3.06
N GLN A 494 5.57 7.16 3.50
CA GLN A 494 6.53 8.26 3.65
C GLN A 494 6.88 8.90 2.30
N GLY A 495 7.17 8.08 1.28
CA GLY A 495 7.54 8.58 -0.05
C GLY A 495 6.42 9.39 -0.70
N GLU A 496 5.18 8.91 -0.62
CA GLU A 496 4.02 9.63 -1.14
C GLU A 496 3.84 10.99 -0.44
N ALA A 497 3.95 11.03 0.89
CA ALA A 497 3.81 12.26 1.66
C ALA A 497 4.89 13.29 1.27
N THR A 498 6.14 12.85 1.08
CA THR A 498 7.22 13.74 0.65
C THR A 498 6.99 14.22 -0.79
N PHE A 499 6.63 13.32 -1.72
CA PHE A 499 6.30 13.67 -3.10
C PHE A 499 5.17 14.70 -3.19
N ARG A 500 4.11 14.52 -2.42
CA ARG A 500 3.00 15.47 -2.34
C ARG A 500 3.44 16.82 -1.80
N ALA A 501 4.32 16.86 -0.80
CA ALA A 501 4.87 18.10 -0.27
C ALA A 501 5.73 18.83 -1.33
N THR A 502 6.54 18.09 -2.09
CA THR A 502 7.33 18.61 -3.21
C THR A 502 6.44 19.24 -4.29
N LEU A 503 5.36 18.55 -4.70
CA LEU A 503 4.38 19.10 -5.65
C LEU A 503 3.73 20.39 -5.13
N GLN A 504 3.38 20.46 -3.84
CA GLN A 504 2.82 21.66 -3.22
C GLN A 504 3.80 22.83 -3.20
N THR A 505 5.08 22.56 -2.94
CA THR A 505 6.15 23.57 -3.00
C THR A 505 6.29 24.11 -4.42
N LEU A 506 6.39 23.22 -5.41
CA LEU A 506 6.45 23.58 -6.83
C LEU A 506 5.27 24.45 -7.25
N HIS A 507 4.05 24.08 -6.84
CA HIS A 507 2.86 24.86 -7.18
C HIS A 507 2.90 26.25 -6.54
N ARG A 508 3.40 26.37 -5.30
CA ARG A 508 3.53 27.65 -4.61
C ARG A 508 4.57 28.56 -5.28
N GLU A 509 5.71 28.00 -5.67
CA GLU A 509 6.77 28.72 -6.39
C GLU A 509 6.29 29.19 -7.77
N ALA A 510 5.65 28.31 -8.55
CA ALA A 510 5.09 28.68 -9.85
C ALA A 510 4.03 29.78 -9.74
N ALA A 511 3.18 29.73 -8.71
CA ALA A 511 2.19 30.78 -8.43
C ALA A 511 2.85 32.12 -8.10
N GLN A 512 3.94 32.12 -7.30
CA GLN A 512 4.68 33.34 -6.98
C GLN A 512 5.32 33.96 -8.22
N LEU A 513 5.98 33.16 -9.06
CA LEU A 513 6.56 33.65 -10.31
C LEU A 513 5.51 34.23 -11.25
N ARG A 514 4.30 33.67 -11.27
CA ARG A 514 3.18 34.22 -12.05
C ARG A 514 2.72 35.58 -11.52
N ILE A 515 2.68 35.76 -10.20
CA ILE A 515 2.38 37.06 -9.57
C ILE A 515 3.45 38.10 -9.94
N ASP A 516 4.72 37.72 -9.85
CA ASP A 516 5.85 38.59 -10.18
C ASP A 516 5.79 39.00 -11.66
N MET A 517 5.47 38.06 -12.57
CA MET A 517 5.31 38.35 -13.99
C MET A 517 4.08 39.23 -14.27
N ALA A 518 2.98 39.07 -13.52
CA ALA A 518 1.80 39.93 -13.64
C ALA A 518 2.10 41.40 -13.30
N SER A 519 3.07 41.67 -12.42
CA SER A 519 3.50 43.04 -12.11
C SER A 519 4.04 43.81 -13.34
N SER A 520 4.46 43.09 -14.39
CA SER A 520 4.90 43.72 -15.65
C SER A 520 3.78 44.38 -16.45
N VAL A 521 2.49 44.15 -16.13
CA VAL A 521 1.34 44.81 -16.79
C VAL A 521 1.38 46.33 -16.62
N GLU A 522 1.70 46.80 -15.41
CA GLU A 522 1.77 48.24 -15.12
C GLU A 522 2.84 48.93 -15.97
N MET A 523 3.79 48.16 -16.47
CA MET A 523 4.90 48.62 -17.31
C MET A 523 4.48 48.85 -18.75
N ILE A 524 3.55 48.06 -19.27
CA ILE A 524 2.93 48.27 -20.59
C ILE A 524 2.08 49.56 -20.58
N HIS A 525 1.44 49.87 -19.45
CA HIS A 525 0.75 51.15 -19.31
C HIS A 525 1.72 52.34 -19.39
N GLN A 526 2.88 52.24 -18.73
CA GLN A 526 3.91 53.29 -18.78
C GLN A 526 4.50 53.49 -20.18
N SER A 527 4.69 52.43 -20.98
CA SER A 527 5.18 52.56 -22.36
C SER A 527 4.16 53.28 -23.25
N THR A 528 2.86 53.02 -23.05
CA THR A 528 1.78 53.69 -23.78
C THR A 528 1.80 55.22 -23.56
N GLU A 529 2.03 55.66 -22.32
CA GLU A 529 2.17 57.09 -22.02
C GLU A 529 3.41 57.69 -22.69
N ILE A 530 4.57 57.03 -22.65
CA ILE A 530 5.81 57.50 -23.30
C ILE A 530 5.60 57.63 -24.81
N LYS A 531 4.93 56.67 -25.46
CA LYS A 531 4.58 56.75 -26.89
C LYS A 531 3.68 57.96 -27.18
N THR A 532 2.67 58.18 -26.34
CA THR A 532 1.73 59.29 -26.51
C THR A 532 2.44 60.64 -26.42
N ASP A 533 3.32 60.79 -25.43
CA ASP A 533 4.13 61.99 -25.26
C ASP A 533 5.10 62.18 -26.45
N ALA A 534 5.76 61.10 -26.91
CA ALA A 534 6.70 61.15 -28.03
C ALA A 534 6.00 61.56 -29.34
N ARG A 535 4.84 60.96 -29.64
CA ARG A 535 3.99 61.33 -30.80
C ARG A 535 3.52 62.77 -30.74
N SER A 536 3.13 63.25 -29.55
CA SER A 536 2.75 64.65 -29.33
C SER A 536 3.90 65.62 -29.63
N ARG A 537 5.12 65.32 -29.16
CA ARG A 537 6.32 66.14 -29.43
C ARG A 537 6.75 66.08 -30.88
N ALA A 538 6.73 64.91 -31.51
CA ALA A 538 7.01 64.76 -32.93
C ALA A 538 6.04 65.61 -33.79
N THR A 539 4.75 65.58 -33.46
CA THR A 539 3.74 66.37 -34.18
C THR A 539 4.01 67.87 -34.09
N GLY A 540 4.31 68.41 -32.90
CA GLY A 540 4.63 69.83 -32.77
C GLY A 540 6.00 70.23 -33.34
N LEU A 541 6.97 69.31 -33.40
CA LEU A 541 8.24 69.54 -34.11
C LEU A 541 8.01 69.57 -35.63
N ALA A 542 7.12 68.74 -36.18
CA ALA A 542 6.73 68.79 -37.59
C ALA A 542 6.01 70.11 -37.94
N GLU A 543 5.20 70.65 -37.03
CA GLU A 543 4.63 72.01 -37.18
C GLU A 543 5.74 73.08 -37.21
N CYS A 544 6.70 73.02 -36.28
CA CYS A 544 7.86 73.92 -36.27
C CYS A 544 8.69 73.81 -37.55
N GLN A 545 8.89 72.58 -38.05
CA GLN A 545 9.57 72.28 -39.29
C GLN A 545 8.91 73.00 -40.47
N ASN A 546 7.59 72.85 -40.61
CA ASN A 546 6.81 73.47 -41.68
C ASN A 546 6.89 75.00 -41.65
N GLU A 547 6.82 75.61 -40.47
CA GLU A 547 6.94 77.07 -40.32
C GLU A 547 8.36 77.57 -40.63
N LEU A 548 9.42 76.86 -40.19
CA LEU A 548 10.80 77.23 -40.51
C LEU A 548 11.12 77.11 -42.01
N LEU A 549 10.55 76.13 -42.72
CA LEU A 549 10.66 76.03 -44.18
C LEU A 549 10.01 77.21 -44.90
N LYS A 550 8.82 77.63 -44.45
CA LYS A 550 8.13 78.81 -44.99
C LYS A 550 8.96 80.09 -44.79
N ILE A 551 9.51 80.28 -43.59
CA ILE A 551 10.33 81.47 -43.24
C ILE A 551 11.64 81.49 -44.02
N SER A 552 12.29 80.34 -44.22
CA SER A 552 13.57 80.25 -44.93
C SER A 552 13.44 80.20 -46.46
N GLY A 553 12.22 80.11 -47.00
CA GLY A 553 11.96 80.00 -48.43
C GLY A 553 12.43 78.68 -49.07
N ARG A 554 12.67 77.64 -48.25
CA ARG A 554 13.19 76.34 -48.70
C ARG A 554 12.05 75.32 -48.82
N ARG A 555 12.13 74.45 -49.82
CA ARG A 555 11.18 73.31 -49.96
C ARG A 555 11.63 72.05 -49.23
N HIS A 556 12.94 71.90 -49.01
CA HIS A 556 13.54 70.74 -48.34
C HIS A 556 14.75 71.20 -47.51
N TRP A 557 15.01 70.47 -46.43
CA TRP A 557 16.18 70.66 -45.58
C TRP A 557 16.92 69.33 -45.46
N LYS A 558 18.25 69.40 -45.50
CA LYS A 558 19.13 68.27 -45.20
C LYS A 558 19.97 68.66 -44.01
N VAL A 559 19.95 67.82 -42.97
CA VAL A 559 20.66 68.11 -41.73
C VAL A 559 22.17 68.22 -42.01
N ARG A 560 22.79 69.28 -41.50
CA ARG A 560 24.22 69.56 -41.72
C ARG A 560 25.06 69.00 -40.57
N GLY A 561 26.06 68.16 -40.90
CA GLY A 561 27.05 67.63 -39.95
C GLY A 561 26.96 66.10 -39.72
N GLY A 562 27.95 65.54 -39.01
CA GLY A 562 28.09 64.09 -38.77
C GLY A 562 27.09 63.47 -37.79
N LYS A 563 26.29 64.28 -37.08
CA LYS A 563 25.32 63.80 -36.07
C LYS A 563 24.14 63.01 -36.65
N ALA A 564 23.76 63.29 -37.90
CA ALA A 564 22.78 62.47 -38.62
C ALA A 564 23.32 61.07 -38.91
N GLU A 565 24.61 60.95 -39.21
CA GLU A 565 25.30 59.67 -39.42
C GLU A 565 25.49 58.92 -38.09
N GLU A 566 25.75 59.62 -36.98
CA GLU A 566 25.82 59.03 -35.63
C GLU A 566 24.48 58.42 -35.20
N LEU A 567 23.35 59.12 -35.42
CA LEU A 567 22.02 58.56 -35.12
C LEU A 567 21.67 57.38 -36.04
N LEU A 568 22.00 57.47 -37.33
CA LEU A 568 21.81 56.36 -38.27
C LEU A 568 22.65 55.13 -37.91
N ALA A 569 23.89 55.34 -37.43
CA ALA A 569 24.76 54.28 -36.94
C ALA A 569 24.24 53.66 -35.64
N ALA A 570 23.57 54.45 -34.79
CA ALA A 570 22.95 53.98 -33.56
C ALA A 570 21.66 53.17 -33.78
N CYS A 571 21.02 53.26 -34.95
CA CYS A 571 19.87 52.41 -35.30
C CYS A 571 20.35 51.00 -35.67
N THR A 572 19.81 49.98 -35.02
CA THR A 572 20.12 48.56 -35.28
C THR A 572 19.14 47.89 -36.24
N VAL A 573 17.92 48.42 -36.38
CA VAL A 573 16.88 47.86 -37.25
C VAL A 573 16.74 48.68 -38.53
N GLN A 574 16.57 47.98 -39.67
CA GLN A 574 16.48 48.61 -40.99
C GLN A 574 15.30 49.59 -41.10
N SER A 575 14.12 49.25 -40.59
CA SER A 575 12.95 50.14 -40.60
C SER A 575 13.20 51.45 -39.83
N GLN A 576 13.98 51.39 -38.75
CA GLN A 576 14.37 52.57 -37.97
C GLN A 576 15.40 53.42 -38.73
N ARG A 577 16.38 52.78 -39.39
CA ARG A 577 17.31 53.50 -40.27
C ARG A 577 16.60 54.19 -41.41
N GLU A 578 15.62 53.53 -42.04
CA GLU A 578 14.81 54.09 -43.12
C GLU A 578 13.98 55.27 -42.63
N LEU A 579 13.34 55.16 -41.46
CA LEU A 579 12.61 56.25 -40.81
C LEU A 579 13.53 57.45 -40.55
N VAL A 580 14.64 57.25 -39.82
CA VAL A 580 15.59 58.31 -39.46
C VAL A 580 16.25 58.93 -40.71
N SER A 581 16.59 58.14 -41.72
CA SER A 581 17.13 58.61 -42.99
C SER A 581 16.13 59.51 -43.73
N SER A 582 14.86 59.08 -43.78
CA SER A 582 13.78 59.83 -44.41
C SER A 582 13.52 61.17 -43.70
N THR A 583 13.50 61.16 -42.37
CA THR A 583 13.22 62.35 -41.55
C THR A 583 14.39 63.35 -41.59
N LEU A 584 15.65 62.89 -41.60
CA LEU A 584 16.83 63.77 -41.62
C LEU A 584 17.27 64.23 -43.03
N GLY A 585 16.69 63.65 -44.09
CA GLY A 585 17.12 63.90 -45.48
C GLY A 585 18.54 63.37 -45.76
N ALA A 586 19.01 62.42 -44.95
CA ALA A 586 20.27 61.72 -45.17
C ALA A 586 20.11 60.76 -46.37
N GLY A 587 21.16 60.59 -47.18
CA GLY A 587 21.10 59.77 -48.40
C GLY A 587 20.61 58.34 -48.15
N GLY A 588 20.18 57.67 -49.23
CA GLY A 588 19.48 56.38 -49.17
C GLY A 588 20.21 55.35 -48.31
N VAL A 589 19.46 54.72 -47.41
CA VAL A 589 19.91 53.57 -46.62
C VAL A 589 20.32 52.45 -47.57
N GLU A 590 21.57 52.00 -47.51
CA GLU A 590 21.98 50.79 -48.24
C GLU A 590 21.12 49.62 -47.77
N LYS A 591 20.35 49.03 -48.70
CA LYS A 591 19.65 47.77 -48.46
C LYS A 591 20.70 46.68 -48.35
N GLY A 592 21.14 46.39 -47.13
CA GLY A 592 21.89 45.18 -46.84
C GLY A 592 21.08 43.98 -47.34
N GLY A 593 21.62 43.23 -48.30
CA GLY A 593 21.00 41.99 -48.74
C GLY A 593 20.86 41.02 -47.57
N GLN A 594 19.75 40.28 -47.51
CA GLN A 594 19.48 39.20 -46.56
C GLN A 594 20.43 37.99 -46.69
N GLY A 595 21.72 38.19 -46.99
CA GLY A 595 22.69 37.15 -47.30
C GLY A 595 24.05 37.28 -46.60
N GLY A 596 24.16 38.12 -45.56
CA GLY A 596 25.33 38.11 -44.66
C GLY A 596 25.11 37.08 -43.57
N GLU A 597 26.05 36.14 -43.43
CA GLU A 597 26.05 35.10 -42.40
C GLU A 597 25.67 35.64 -41.02
N LEU A 598 24.85 34.87 -40.30
CA LEU A 598 24.72 34.94 -38.84
C LEU A 598 26.12 35.13 -38.23
N THR A 599 26.42 36.34 -37.79
CA THR A 599 27.50 36.53 -36.83
C THR A 599 26.88 36.26 -35.46
N LEU A 600 26.99 35.00 -35.02
CA LEU A 600 26.82 34.63 -33.62
C LEU A 600 27.86 35.41 -32.82
N PHE A 601 27.41 36.23 -31.86
CA PHE A 601 28.22 36.62 -30.71
C PHE A 601 27.94 35.65 -29.57
#